data_AF-A0A958MLN3-F1
#
_entry.id   AF-A0A958MLN3-F1
#
_cell.length_a   1.000
_cell.length_b   1.000
_cell.length_c   1.000
_cell.angle_alpha   90.00
_cell.angle_beta   90.00
_cell.angle_gamma   90.00
#
_symmetry.space_group_name_H-M   'P 1'
#
loop_
_entity.id
_entity.type
_entity.pdbx_description
1 polymer ?
#
loop_
_entity_poly.entity_id
_entity_poly.type
_entity_poly.pdbx_seq_one_letter_code
_entity_poly.pdbx_strand_id
1 'polypeptide(L)'
;KKYWKIPIVYAAIGTGVYFYVTNDKEYDRYRNEYKRRLAGNSAQSGEFPRVSDEGLINAQQTLKRQKELSLLITIGLYALNIVDANVDAHLLQYNVDENLAIKPHFQYNRMENSSDLGLTLNFKF
;
A
#
# COMPACT_ATOMS: atom_id res chain seq x y z
N LYS A 1 -8.36 -16.77 5.35
CA LYS A 1 -8.06 -15.38 5.81
C LYS A 1 -6.68 -14.95 5.28
N LYS A 2 -6.55 -13.76 4.66
CA LYS A 2 -5.33 -13.30 3.96
C LYS A 2 -4.41 -12.47 4.90
N TYR A 3 -3.73 -13.11 5.85
CA TYR A 3 -2.88 -12.41 6.83
C TYR A 3 -1.54 -11.90 6.28
N TRP A 4 -1.05 -12.49 5.18
CA TRP A 4 0.23 -12.12 4.57
C TRP A 4 0.25 -10.69 3.96
N LYS A 5 -0.92 -10.11 3.69
CA LYS A 5 -1.05 -8.73 3.17
C LYS A 5 -0.73 -7.68 4.25
N ILE A 6 -0.89 -8.02 5.53
CA ILE A 6 -0.78 -7.07 6.65
C ILE A 6 0.64 -6.48 6.76
N PRO A 7 1.73 -7.29 6.81
CA PRO A 7 3.08 -6.74 6.89
C PRO A 7 3.43 -5.81 5.73
N ILE A 8 2.92 -6.09 4.52
CA ILE A 8 3.18 -5.30 3.32
C ILE A 8 2.55 -3.91 3.44
N VAL A 9 1.30 -3.83 3.90
CA VAL A 9 0.61 -2.55 4.10
C VAL A 9 1.33 -1.69 5.15
N TYR A 10 1.71 -2.29 6.27
CA TYR A 10 2.47 -1.58 7.31
C TYR A 10 3.85 -1.13 6.81
N ALA A 11 4.55 -1.96 6.05
CA ALA A 11 5.83 -1.58 5.45
C ALA A 11 5.66 -0.40 4.47
N ALA A 12 4.63 -0.42 3.64
CA ALA A 12 4.36 0.63 2.67
C ALA A 12 4.02 1.97 3.36
N ILE A 13 3.11 1.95 4.34
CA ILE A 13 2.75 3.15 5.11
C ILE A 13 3.95 3.64 5.93
N GLY A 14 4.64 2.74 6.63
CA GLY A 14 5.80 3.09 7.44
C GLY A 14 6.91 3.74 6.63
N THR A 15 7.17 3.22 5.42
CA THR A 15 8.14 3.80 4.48
C THR A 15 7.73 5.20 4.04
N GLY A 16 6.46 5.39 3.67
CA GLY A 16 5.93 6.69 3.25
C GLY A 16 6.00 7.74 4.37
N VAL A 17 5.64 7.37 5.61
CA VAL A 17 5.75 8.24 6.79
C VAL A 17 7.22 8.56 7.08
N TYR A 18 8.12 7.58 7.00
CA TYR A 18 9.56 7.82 7.19
C TYR A 18 10.10 8.86 6.20
N PHE A 19 9.77 8.72 4.91
CA PHE A 19 10.17 9.71 3.91
C PHE A 19 9.54 11.08 4.14
N TYR A 20 8.28 11.15 4.56
CA TYR A 20 7.64 12.42 4.92
C TYR A 20 8.42 13.14 6.04
N VAL A 21 8.63 12.45 7.17
CA VAL A 21 9.27 13.03 8.36
C VAL A 21 10.71 13.46 8.09
N THR A 22 11.46 12.65 7.34
CA THR A 22 12.86 12.99 6.99
C THR A 22 12.92 14.19 6.06
N ASN A 23 12.09 14.25 5.01
CA ASN A 23 12.05 15.41 4.12
C ASN A 23 11.55 16.68 4.83
N ASP A 24 10.62 16.55 5.78
CA ASP A 24 10.10 17.67 6.58
C ASP A 24 11.18 18.25 7.50
N LYS A 25 11.94 17.39 8.20
CA LYS A 25 13.07 17.81 9.03
C LYS A 25 14.13 18.53 8.22
N GLU A 26 14.54 17.97 7.08
CA GLU A 26 15.52 18.62 6.21
C GLU A 26 14.98 19.95 5.67
N TYR A 27 13.71 20.00 5.25
CA TYR A 27 13.06 21.23 4.81
C TYR A 27 13.20 22.34 5.87
N ASP A 28 12.93 22.02 7.12
CA ASP A 28 13.04 22.98 8.22
C ASP A 28 14.48 23.43 8.49
N ARG A 29 15.48 22.54 8.37
CA ARG A 29 16.90 22.92 8.48
C ARG A 29 17.27 23.99 7.44
N TYR A 30 16.97 23.74 6.16
CA TYR A 30 17.26 24.69 5.09
C TYR A 30 16.46 26.00 5.24
N ARG A 31 15.19 25.92 5.66
CA ARG A 31 14.33 27.08 5.90
C ARG A 31 14.84 27.93 7.07
N ASN A 32 15.28 27.31 8.15
CA ASN A 32 15.79 28.00 9.33
C ASN A 32 17.13 28.68 9.05
N GLU A 33 18.03 28.01 8.30
CA GLU A 33 19.25 28.64 7.79
C GLU A 33 18.94 29.89 6.95
N TYR A 34 18.01 29.76 5.99
CA TYR A 34 17.62 30.87 5.12
C TYR A 34 17.06 32.05 5.91
N LYS A 35 16.16 31.79 6.87
CA LYS A 35 15.66 32.82 7.80
C LYS A 35 16.77 33.47 8.62
N ARG A 36 17.75 32.69 9.09
CA ARG A 36 18.87 33.21 9.88
C ARG A 36 19.71 34.19 9.05
N ARG A 37 19.94 33.90 7.77
CA ARG A 37 20.64 34.81 6.84
C ARG A 37 19.85 36.07 6.54
N LEU A 38 18.54 35.95 6.35
CA LEU A 38 17.66 37.12 6.21
C LEU A 38 17.66 38.03 7.45
N ALA A 39 17.92 37.47 8.63
CA ALA A 39 18.11 38.23 9.87
C ALA A 39 19.50 38.88 10.00
N GLY A 40 20.32 38.86 8.94
CA GLY A 40 21.64 39.52 8.89
C GLY A 40 22.82 38.68 9.38
N ASN A 41 22.61 37.39 9.70
CA ASN A 41 23.70 36.51 10.13
C ASN A 41 24.54 36.05 8.93
N SER A 42 25.86 35.99 9.12
CA SER A 42 26.79 35.53 8.08
C SER A 42 26.57 34.05 7.74
N ALA A 43 26.60 33.73 6.45
CA ALA A 43 26.54 32.36 5.95
C ALA A 43 27.65 31.46 6.54
N GLN A 44 28.85 32.00 6.80
CA GLN A 44 29.98 31.23 7.34
C GLN A 44 29.75 30.69 8.75
N SER A 45 28.88 31.32 9.53
CA SER A 45 28.53 30.90 10.89
C SER A 45 27.41 29.85 10.95
N GLY A 46 26.91 29.46 9.78
CA GLY A 46 25.73 28.62 9.61
C GLY A 46 25.97 27.13 9.50
N GLU A 47 24.86 26.40 9.37
CA GLU A 47 24.85 24.96 9.14
C GLU A 47 25.26 24.61 7.70
N PHE A 48 25.00 25.52 6.75
CA PHE A 48 25.26 25.31 5.32
C PHE A 48 26.17 26.41 4.72
N PRO A 49 27.41 26.58 5.22
CA PRO A 49 28.25 27.73 4.88
C PRO A 49 28.68 27.78 3.40
N ARG A 50 28.64 26.64 2.70
CA ARG A 50 29.01 26.52 1.27
C ARG A 50 27.80 26.61 0.32
N VAL A 51 26.59 26.74 0.85
CA VAL A 51 25.36 26.77 0.04
C VAL A 51 24.93 28.23 -0.13
N SER A 52 24.66 28.65 -1.36
CA SER A 52 24.12 29.98 -1.66
C SER A 52 22.66 30.12 -1.21
N ASP A 53 22.16 31.34 -1.08
CA ASP A 53 20.76 31.58 -0.70
C ASP A 53 19.77 30.97 -1.70
N GLU A 54 20.08 31.06 -3.00
CA GLU A 54 19.32 30.38 -4.04
C GLU A 54 19.37 28.85 -3.89
N GLY A 55 20.53 28.31 -3.52
CA GLY A 55 20.68 26.89 -3.17
C GLY A 55 19.78 26.47 -2.01
N LEU A 56 19.68 27.30 -0.96
CA LEU A 56 18.78 27.05 0.18
C LEU A 56 17.30 27.08 -0.23
N ILE A 57 16.92 28.00 -1.12
CA ILE A 57 15.55 28.10 -1.65
C ILE A 57 15.21 26.87 -2.50
N ASN A 58 16.11 26.48 -3.42
CA ASN A 58 15.93 25.31 -4.28
C ASN A 58 15.84 24.01 -3.48
N ALA A 59 16.66 23.87 -2.43
CA ALA A 59 16.58 22.75 -1.49
C ALA A 59 15.21 22.71 -0.79
N GLN A 60 14.74 23.85 -0.25
CA GLN A 60 13.41 23.95 0.36
C GLN A 60 12.29 23.55 -0.60
N GLN A 61 12.30 24.03 -1.85
CA GLN A 61 11.27 23.67 -2.83
C GLN A 61 11.27 22.17 -3.14
N THR A 62 12.46 21.59 -3.29
CA THR A 62 12.63 20.18 -3.60
C THR A 62 12.16 19.30 -2.44
N LEU A 63 12.57 19.62 -1.20
CA LEU A 63 12.17 18.90 0.00
C LEU A 63 10.67 19.05 0.30
N LYS A 64 10.11 20.24 0.07
CA LYS A 64 8.66 20.49 0.17
C LYS A 64 7.88 19.59 -0.79
N ARG A 65 8.27 19.55 -2.07
CA ARG A 65 7.63 18.68 -3.06
C ARG A 65 7.76 17.21 -2.68
N GLN A 66 8.91 16.78 -2.19
CA GLN A 66 9.14 15.38 -1.80
C GLN A 66 8.33 14.96 -0.57
N LYS A 67 8.21 15.81 0.47
CA LYS A 67 7.37 15.49 1.63
C LYS A 67 5.89 15.47 1.22
N GLU A 68 5.43 16.43 0.43
CA GLU A 68 4.05 16.46 -0.06
C GLU A 68 3.73 15.21 -0.90
N LEU A 69 4.62 14.83 -1.81
CA LEU A 69 4.48 13.60 -2.60
C LEU A 69 4.46 12.36 -1.70
N SER A 70 5.35 12.26 -0.72
CA SER A 70 5.40 11.14 0.22
C SER A 70 4.10 11.02 1.02
N LEU A 71 3.56 12.15 1.48
CA LEU A 71 2.27 12.20 2.17
C LEU A 71 1.13 11.72 1.26
N LEU A 72 1.06 12.26 0.03
CA LEU A 72 0.02 11.90 -0.94
C LEU A 72 0.06 10.40 -1.30
N ILE A 73 1.25 9.86 -1.56
CA ILE A 73 1.43 8.42 -1.85
C ILE A 73 1.01 7.59 -0.64
N THR A 74 1.39 7.99 0.58
CA THR A 74 1.02 7.29 1.81
C THR A 74 -0.49 7.23 1.99
N ILE A 75 -1.18 8.37 1.81
CA ILE A 75 -2.63 8.46 1.88
C ILE A 75 -3.28 7.62 0.77
N GLY A 76 -2.73 7.67 -0.46
CA GLY A 76 -3.21 6.87 -1.58
C GLY A 76 -3.10 5.36 -1.34
N LEU A 77 -1.97 4.90 -0.79
CA LEU A 77 -1.77 3.50 -0.41
C LEU A 77 -2.74 3.06 0.69
N TYR A 78 -2.99 3.92 1.67
CA TYR A 78 -3.99 3.66 2.71
C TYR A 78 -5.40 3.57 2.14
N ALA A 79 -5.77 4.47 1.22
CA ALA A 79 -7.06 4.43 0.53
C ALA A 79 -7.22 3.14 -0.31
N LEU A 80 -6.17 2.72 -1.03
CA LEU A 80 -6.17 1.45 -1.77
C LEU A 80 -6.37 0.25 -0.85
N ASN A 81 -5.81 0.27 0.37
CA ASN A 81 -6.03 -0.79 1.35
C ASN A 81 -7.50 -0.90 1.77
N ILE A 82 -8.20 0.22 1.92
CA ILE A 82 -9.64 0.26 2.22
C ILE A 82 -10.44 -0.29 1.04
N VAL A 83 -10.11 0.10 -0.20
CA VAL A 83 -10.80 -0.39 -1.40
C VAL A 83 -10.61 -1.90 -1.57
N ASP A 84 -9.39 -2.43 -1.41
CA ASP A 84 -9.12 -3.88 -1.47
C ASP A 84 -9.93 -4.64 -0.39
N ALA A 85 -10.02 -4.09 0.82
CA ALA A 85 -10.84 -4.65 1.88
C ALA A 85 -12.35 -4.64 1.57
N ASN A 86 -12.85 -3.55 0.96
CA ASN A 86 -14.27 -3.41 0.61
C ASN A 86 -14.66 -4.30 -0.58
N VAL A 87 -13.80 -4.41 -1.60
CA VAL A 87 -14.00 -5.32 -2.74
C VAL A 87 -14.00 -6.77 -2.27
N ASP A 88 -13.05 -7.18 -1.40
CA ASP A 88 -13.05 -8.53 -0.80
C ASP A 88 -14.35 -8.79 0.00
N ALA A 89 -14.91 -7.79 0.68
CA ALA A 89 -16.16 -7.93 1.44
C ALA A 89 -17.41 -8.07 0.55
N HIS A 90 -17.47 -7.35 -0.58
CA HIS A 90 -18.62 -7.41 -1.49
C HIS A 90 -18.58 -8.64 -2.41
N LEU A 91 -17.39 -9.14 -2.77
CA LEU A 91 -17.23 -10.40 -3.52
C LEU A 91 -17.50 -11.65 -2.67
N LEU A 92 -17.34 -11.57 -1.34
CA LEU A 92 -17.72 -12.67 -0.44
C LEU A 92 -19.25 -12.89 -0.40
N GLN A 93 -20.06 -11.90 -0.77
CA GLN A 93 -21.52 -12.08 -0.91
C GLN A 93 -21.94 -12.60 -2.30
N TYR A 94 -21.05 -12.57 -3.31
CA TYR A 94 -21.39 -12.93 -4.69
C TYR A 94 -20.69 -14.21 -5.20
N ASN A 95 -20.12 -15.04 -4.33
CA ASN A 95 -19.56 -16.32 -4.75
C ASN A 95 -19.68 -17.35 -3.60
N VAL A 96 -20.84 -17.99 -3.45
CA VAL A 96 -21.16 -19.35 -3.93
C VAL A 96 -22.60 -19.64 -3.45
N ASP A 97 -23.58 -19.70 -4.35
CA ASP A 97 -24.76 -20.53 -4.09
C ASP A 97 -24.25 -21.98 -4.18
N GLU A 98 -24.19 -22.66 -3.03
CA GLU A 98 -23.43 -23.90 -2.74
C GLU A 98 -24.02 -25.16 -3.42
N ASN A 99 -24.50 -25.05 -4.65
CA ASN A 99 -25.23 -26.11 -5.35
C ASN A 99 -24.53 -26.70 -6.58
N LEU A 100 -23.28 -26.31 -6.88
CA LEU A 100 -22.47 -27.01 -7.88
C LEU A 100 -21.58 -28.08 -7.22
N ALA A 101 -22.19 -29.20 -6.84
CA ALA A 101 -21.48 -30.34 -6.26
C ALA A 101 -21.20 -31.42 -7.32
N ILE A 102 -19.93 -31.69 -7.59
CA ILE A 102 -19.52 -32.92 -8.30
C ILE A 102 -19.54 -34.06 -7.27
N LYS A 103 -20.52 -34.95 -7.39
CA LYS A 103 -20.62 -36.13 -6.51
C LYS A 103 -20.13 -37.37 -7.28
N PRO A 104 -18.89 -37.84 -7.06
CA PRO A 104 -18.48 -39.14 -7.56
C PRO A 104 -19.30 -40.21 -6.82
N HIS A 105 -19.92 -41.12 -7.55
CA HIS A 105 -20.58 -42.26 -6.95
C HIS A 105 -20.02 -43.56 -7.54
N PHE A 106 -19.83 -44.53 -6.66
CA PHE A 106 -19.34 -45.86 -6.99
C PHE A 106 -20.46 -46.85 -6.69
N GLN A 107 -20.96 -47.53 -7.72
CA GLN A 107 -21.97 -48.56 -7.55
C GLN A 107 -21.39 -49.90 -7.99
N TYR A 108 -21.31 -50.85 -7.06
CA TYR A 108 -20.86 -52.20 -7.32
C TYR A 108 -22.07 -53.10 -7.53
N ASN A 109 -22.30 -53.53 -8.77
CA ASN A 109 -23.43 -54.36 -9.12
C ASN A 109 -23.08 -55.85 -8.91
N ARG A 110 -23.52 -56.42 -7.79
CA ARG A 110 -23.19 -57.81 -7.39
C ARG A 110 -23.77 -58.88 -8.33
N MET A 111 -24.72 -58.54 -9.20
CA MET A 111 -25.37 -59.49 -10.11
C MET A 111 -24.56 -59.75 -11.39
N GLU A 112 -23.82 -58.75 -11.88
CA GLU A 112 -23.03 -58.85 -13.14
C GLU A 112 -21.51 -58.84 -12.90
N ASN A 113 -21.07 -58.75 -11.64
CA ASN A 113 -19.65 -58.64 -11.24
C ASN A 113 -18.89 -57.52 -11.97
N SER A 114 -19.59 -56.43 -12.29
CA SER A 114 -19.04 -55.22 -12.89
C SER A 114 -19.02 -54.08 -11.85
N SER A 115 -18.04 -53.18 -12.00
CA SER A 115 -17.92 -51.98 -11.16
C SER A 115 -18.14 -50.76 -12.04
N ASP A 116 -19.18 -49.98 -11.74
CA ASP A 116 -19.50 -48.77 -12.50
C ASP A 116 -19.00 -47.53 -11.75
N LEU A 117 -18.16 -46.76 -12.44
CA LEU A 117 -17.62 -45.48 -12.00
C LEU A 117 -18.32 -44.36 -12.78
N GLY A 118 -19.11 -43.55 -12.07
CA GLY A 118 -19.90 -42.47 -12.67
C GLY A 118 -19.63 -41.10 -12.04
N LEU A 119 -19.64 -40.06 -12.87
CA LEU A 119 -19.68 -38.66 -12.43
C LEU A 119 -21.05 -38.07 -12.78
N THR A 120 -21.73 -37.47 -11.81
CA THR A 120 -23.01 -36.77 -12.03
C THR A 120 -22.83 -35.28 -11.87
N LEU A 121 -23.32 -34.52 -12.86
CA LEU A 121 -23.40 -33.07 -12.84
C LEU A 121 -24.88 -32.67 -12.79
N ASN A 122 -25.26 -31.83 -11.83
CA ASN A 122 -26.63 -31.37 -11.69
C ASN A 122 -26.70 -29.86 -11.94
N PHE A 123 -27.55 -29.44 -12.89
CA PHE A 123 -27.81 -28.04 -13.20
C PHE A 123 -29.29 -27.75 -12.93
N LYS A 124 -29.56 -26.80 -12.03
CA LYS A 124 -30.89 -26.21 -11.88
C LYS A 124 -30.83 -24.76 -12.37
N PHE A 125 -31.71 -24.45 -13.32
CA PHE A 125 -32.04 -23.10 -13.74
C PHE A 125 -33.32 -22.68 -13.03
#